data_AF-A0A165ZFY9-F1
#
_entry.id   AF-A0A165ZFY9-F1
#
_cell.length_a   1.000
_cell.length_b   1.000
_cell.length_c   1.000
_cell.angle_alpha   90.00
_cell.angle_beta   90.00
_cell.angle_gamma   90.00
#
_symmetry.space_group_name_H-M   'P 1'
#
loop_
_entity.id
_entity.type
_entity.pdbx_description
1 polymer ?
#
loop_
_entity_poly.entity_id
_entity_poly.type
_entity_poly.pdbx_seq_one_letter_code
_entity_poly.pdbx_strand_id
1 'polypeptide(L)'
;MFDAITNQLHLCYQTLNFQAIPEELGFGIFQDRWNNSTISLQQYRKEFRKIWDGKNYLDKFYKINEGVLKQLQSSRILCLTRSAFMHNMWGYYGESHKGVALEFQAPICTQSRFTQAWEVDYLDQPPVIASLNDIVGWLFQQLEPLPTQIARAMFTTKHTDWLTEKEYRIITTRENANSDFDDLPFEDNELRAV
;
A
#
# COMPACT_ATOMS: atom_id res chain seq x y z
N MET A 1 -13.03 39.96 11.18
CA MET A 1 -13.80 39.87 9.94
C MET A 1 -12.81 39.40 8.88
N PHE A 2 -12.50 38.11 8.87
CA PHE A 2 -11.65 37.50 7.86
C PHE A 2 -12.57 36.67 6.99
N ASP A 3 -12.76 37.14 5.77
CA ASP A 3 -13.61 36.54 4.76
C ASP A 3 -13.11 35.14 4.39
N ALA A 4 -14.08 34.29 4.10
CA ALA A 4 -13.95 32.89 3.76
C ALA A 4 -12.89 32.66 2.68
N ILE A 5 -11.78 32.05 3.09
CA ILE A 5 -10.86 31.44 2.15
C ILE A 5 -11.49 30.11 1.73
N THR A 6 -12.24 30.12 0.63
CA THR A 6 -12.54 28.92 -0.15
C THR A 6 -11.24 28.42 -0.77
N ASN A 7 -10.43 27.70 0.02
CA ASN A 7 -9.19 27.10 -0.43
C ASN A 7 -9.48 25.74 -1.07
N GLN A 8 -9.53 25.73 -2.41
CA GLN A 8 -9.14 24.53 -3.14
C GLN A 8 -7.62 24.35 -2.95
N LEU A 9 -7.25 23.52 -1.97
CA LEU A 9 -5.86 23.16 -1.71
C LEU A 9 -5.52 21.96 -2.60
N HIS A 10 -4.78 22.20 -3.69
CA HIS A 10 -4.34 21.13 -4.58
C HIS A 10 -3.22 20.32 -3.89
N LEU A 11 -3.60 19.19 -3.29
CA LEU A 11 -2.65 18.22 -2.74
C LEU A 11 -1.99 17.46 -3.91
N CYS A 12 -0.71 17.75 -4.17
CA CYS A 12 0.07 17.06 -5.19
C CYS A 12 0.43 15.65 -4.69
N TYR A 13 0.01 14.61 -5.41
CA TYR A 13 0.46 13.25 -5.14
C TYR A 13 0.96 12.57 -6.42
N GLN A 14 1.86 11.62 -6.22
CA GLN A 14 2.52 10.91 -7.31
C GLN A 14 1.70 9.71 -7.74
N THR A 15 1.19 9.73 -8.96
CA THR A 15 0.66 8.54 -9.63
C THR A 15 1.83 7.61 -9.97
N LEU A 16 1.97 6.50 -9.25
CA LEU A 16 2.92 5.45 -9.60
C LEU A 16 2.38 4.72 -10.85
N ASN A 17 3.09 4.87 -11.97
CA ASN A 17 2.86 4.06 -13.17
C ASN A 17 3.35 2.63 -12.89
N PHE A 18 2.45 1.77 -12.43
CA PHE A 18 2.76 0.35 -12.24
C PHE A 18 2.77 -0.38 -13.58
N GLN A 19 3.96 -0.72 -14.07
CA GLN A 19 4.12 -1.70 -15.15
C GLN A 19 4.05 -3.12 -14.55
N ALA A 20 3.61 -4.08 -15.37
CA ALA A 20 3.36 -5.47 -14.97
C ALA A 20 4.57 -6.11 -14.26
N ILE A 21 4.29 -6.96 -13.26
CA ILE A 21 5.31 -7.76 -12.58
C ILE A 21 5.89 -8.77 -13.59
N PRO A 22 7.22 -8.78 -13.84
CA PRO A 22 7.83 -9.75 -14.74
C PRO A 22 7.63 -11.19 -14.26
N GLU A 23 7.39 -12.14 -15.18
CA GLU A 23 7.21 -13.58 -14.90
C GLU A 23 8.32 -14.18 -14.02
N GLU A 24 9.55 -13.67 -14.17
CA GLU A 24 10.74 -14.14 -13.46
C GLU A 24 10.70 -13.85 -11.94
N LEU A 25 10.01 -12.78 -11.52
CA LEU A 25 9.85 -12.45 -10.10
C LEU A 25 8.89 -13.42 -9.39
N GLY A 26 7.97 -14.04 -10.14
CA GLY A 26 7.02 -15.02 -9.62
C GLY A 26 7.68 -16.30 -9.11
N PHE A 27 8.90 -16.61 -9.55
CA PHE A 27 9.64 -17.81 -9.11
C PHE A 27 10.53 -17.57 -7.88
N GLY A 28 11.08 -16.36 -7.71
CA GLY A 28 12.01 -16.03 -6.61
C GLY A 28 11.35 -16.01 -5.22
N ILE A 29 10.05 -15.72 -5.15
CA ILE A 29 9.28 -15.60 -3.90
C ILE A 29 9.13 -16.96 -3.16
N PHE A 30 9.41 -18.09 -3.83
CA PHE A 30 9.10 -19.42 -3.32
C PHE A 30 10.28 -20.25 -2.81
N GLN A 31 11.53 -19.89 -3.10
CA GLN A 31 12.69 -20.73 -2.74
C GLN A 31 13.16 -20.56 -1.28
N ASP A 32 13.01 -19.38 -0.68
CA ASP A 32 13.69 -19.06 0.58
C ASP A 32 13.03 -19.62 1.86
N ARG A 33 11.81 -20.15 1.80
CA ARG A 33 11.10 -20.69 2.97
C ARG A 33 11.13 -22.21 3.11
N TRP A 34 11.93 -22.92 2.31
CA TRP A 34 12.01 -24.39 2.37
C TRP A 34 12.51 -24.93 3.73
N ASN A 35 13.28 -24.16 4.49
CA ASN A 35 13.94 -24.67 5.69
C ASN A 35 13.09 -24.64 6.98
N ASN A 36 11.88 -24.07 6.99
CA ASN A 36 11.15 -23.78 8.26
C ASN A 36 9.67 -24.23 8.31
N SER A 37 9.24 -25.25 7.54
CA SER A 37 7.85 -25.74 7.60
C SER A 37 7.72 -27.20 8.05
N THR A 38 6.75 -27.47 8.93
CA THR A 38 6.45 -28.75 9.60
C THR A 38 5.79 -29.81 8.68
N ILE A 39 5.67 -29.53 7.38
CA ILE A 39 4.96 -30.40 6.43
C ILE A 39 5.99 -31.26 5.69
N SER A 40 5.77 -32.58 5.67
CA SER A 40 6.68 -33.48 4.94
C SER A 40 6.63 -33.24 3.43
N LEU A 41 7.78 -33.35 2.77
CA LEU A 41 7.94 -33.33 1.30
C LEU A 41 6.90 -34.17 0.55
N GLN A 42 6.52 -35.31 1.11
CA GLN A 42 5.58 -36.23 0.51
C GLN A 42 4.15 -35.73 0.58
N GLN A 43 3.75 -35.14 1.71
CA GLN A 43 2.44 -34.52 1.88
C GLN A 43 2.29 -33.30 0.97
N TYR A 44 3.34 -32.48 0.89
CA TYR A 44 3.43 -31.36 -0.05
C TYR A 44 3.24 -31.82 -1.49
N ARG A 45 4.03 -32.80 -1.98
CA ARG A 45 3.91 -33.28 -3.36
C ARG A 45 2.53 -33.83 -3.69
N LYS A 46 1.85 -34.43 -2.70
CA LYS A 46 0.51 -34.99 -2.87
C LYS A 46 -0.55 -33.89 -3.00
N GLU A 47 -0.55 -32.90 -2.11
CA GLU A 47 -1.51 -31.79 -2.18
C GLU A 47 -1.20 -30.83 -3.35
N PHE A 48 0.07 -30.57 -3.60
CA PHE A 48 0.53 -29.78 -4.74
C PHE A 48 0.14 -30.45 -6.06
N ARG A 49 0.32 -31.77 -6.24
CA ARG A 49 -0.13 -32.49 -7.46
C ARG A 49 -1.64 -32.45 -7.68
N LYS A 50 -2.47 -32.37 -6.63
CA LYS A 50 -3.93 -32.24 -6.79
C LYS A 50 -4.33 -30.86 -7.30
N ILE A 51 -3.52 -29.84 -7.01
CA ILE A 51 -3.73 -28.45 -7.43
C ILE A 51 -3.04 -28.17 -8.78
N TRP A 52 -1.94 -28.87 -9.07
CA TRP A 52 -1.07 -28.71 -10.23
C TRP A 52 -1.58 -29.47 -11.46
N ASP A 53 -2.68 -28.99 -12.03
CA ASP A 53 -2.83 -29.04 -13.48
C ASP A 53 -2.28 -27.71 -14.01
N GLY A 54 -1.17 -27.75 -14.76
CA GLY A 54 -0.37 -26.57 -15.11
C GLY A 54 -1.16 -25.43 -15.78
N LYS A 55 -2.31 -25.72 -16.40
CA LYS A 55 -3.24 -24.70 -16.93
C LYS A 55 -3.99 -23.93 -15.83
N ASN A 56 -4.45 -24.62 -14.79
CA ASN A 56 -5.23 -24.03 -13.70
C ASN A 56 -4.38 -23.13 -12.79
N TYR A 57 -3.08 -23.38 -12.70
CA TYR A 57 -2.14 -22.54 -11.93
C TYR A 57 -1.93 -21.17 -12.60
N LEU A 58 -1.62 -21.15 -13.90
CA LEU A 58 -1.39 -19.90 -14.64
C LEU A 58 -2.62 -19.00 -14.60
N ASP A 59 -3.80 -19.55 -14.84
CA ASP A 59 -5.06 -18.78 -14.77
C ASP A 59 -5.29 -18.14 -13.40
N LYS A 60 -4.91 -18.82 -12.31
CA LYS A 60 -5.02 -18.26 -10.95
C LYS A 60 -3.99 -17.19 -10.68
N PHE A 61 -2.76 -17.35 -11.17
CA PHE A 61 -1.72 -16.32 -11.08
C PHE A 61 -2.13 -15.06 -11.85
N TYR A 62 -2.65 -15.21 -13.08
CA TYR A 62 -3.18 -14.09 -13.86
C TYR A 62 -4.30 -13.35 -13.12
N LYS A 63 -5.23 -14.07 -12.49
CA LYS A 63 -6.29 -13.46 -11.67
C LYS A 63 -5.76 -12.71 -10.45
N ILE A 64 -4.70 -13.21 -9.81
CA ILE A 64 -4.04 -12.48 -8.72
C ILE A 64 -3.46 -11.18 -9.27
N ASN A 65 -2.69 -11.26 -10.36
CA ASN A 65 -2.07 -10.09 -10.98
C ASN A 65 -3.11 -9.05 -11.42
N GLU A 66 -4.18 -9.47 -12.10
CA GLU A 66 -5.31 -8.60 -12.46
C GLU A 66 -5.95 -7.95 -11.23
N GLY A 67 -6.14 -8.72 -10.16
CA GLY A 67 -6.66 -8.21 -8.90
C GLY A 67 -5.75 -7.15 -8.28
N VAL A 68 -4.43 -7.38 -8.29
CA VAL A 68 -3.44 -6.43 -7.77
C VAL A 68 -3.45 -5.17 -8.62
N LEU A 69 -3.34 -5.30 -9.95
CA LEU A 69 -3.37 -4.16 -10.87
C LEU A 69 -4.65 -3.34 -10.71
N LYS A 70 -5.80 -4.00 -10.52
CA LYS A 70 -7.06 -3.33 -10.25
C LYS A 70 -6.98 -2.49 -8.98
N GLN A 71 -6.48 -3.06 -7.87
CA GLN A 71 -6.29 -2.32 -6.62
C GLN A 71 -5.35 -1.12 -6.82
N LEU A 72 -4.18 -1.33 -7.43
CA LEU A 72 -3.20 -0.28 -7.71
C LEU A 72 -3.78 0.87 -8.53
N GLN A 73 -4.58 0.56 -9.56
CA GLN A 73 -5.20 1.56 -10.42
C GLN A 73 -6.36 2.28 -9.72
N SER A 74 -7.13 1.57 -8.90
CA SER A 74 -8.29 2.11 -8.19
C SER A 74 -7.94 2.76 -6.85
N SER A 75 -6.68 2.81 -6.43
CA SER A 75 -6.30 3.41 -5.15
C SER A 75 -5.80 4.85 -5.27
N ARG A 76 -5.91 5.55 -4.15
CA ARG A 76 -5.32 6.86 -3.87
C ARG A 76 -4.55 6.77 -2.56
N ILE A 77 -3.46 7.51 -2.48
CA ILE A 77 -2.57 7.47 -1.33
C ILE A 77 -2.31 8.90 -0.91
N LEU A 78 -2.79 9.26 0.27
CA LEU A 78 -2.35 10.47 0.96
C LEU A 78 -1.14 10.11 1.81
N CYS A 79 -0.01 10.72 1.51
CA CYS A 79 1.25 10.58 2.24
C CYS A 79 1.35 11.68 3.31
N LEU A 80 1.59 11.28 4.54
CA LEU A 80 1.71 12.13 5.73
C LEU A 80 3.04 11.84 6.40
N THR A 81 3.45 12.70 7.32
CA THR A 81 4.70 12.51 8.05
C THR A 81 4.53 12.81 9.54
N ARG A 82 5.27 12.12 10.41
CA ARG A 82 5.20 12.33 11.87
C ARG A 82 5.65 13.73 12.32
N SER A 83 6.39 14.46 11.49
CA SER A 83 6.96 15.74 11.91
C SER A 83 7.14 16.71 10.76
N ALA A 84 6.65 17.94 10.97
CA ALA A 84 6.92 19.08 10.12
C ALA A 84 8.36 19.60 10.22
N PHE A 85 9.27 19.00 11.00
CA PHE A 85 10.64 19.49 11.15
C PHE A 85 11.67 18.68 10.34
N MET A 86 11.21 17.78 9.47
CA MET A 86 12.10 16.94 8.67
C MET A 86 12.52 17.66 7.40
N HIS A 87 13.78 18.10 7.39
CA HIS A 87 14.33 19.02 6.38
C HIS A 87 14.24 18.47 4.94
N ASN A 88 14.49 17.18 4.77
CA ASN A 88 14.32 16.47 3.50
C ASN A 88 12.89 16.58 2.96
N MET A 89 11.87 16.46 3.80
CA MET A 89 10.47 16.58 3.40
C MET A 89 10.16 17.97 2.84
N TRP A 90 10.69 19.03 3.46
CA TRP A 90 10.54 20.38 2.93
C TRP A 90 11.27 20.62 1.62
N GLY A 91 12.44 20.00 1.46
CA GLY A 91 13.19 20.04 0.20
C GLY A 91 12.41 19.41 -0.95
N TYR A 92 11.85 18.21 -0.73
CA TYR A 92 11.16 17.44 -1.76
C TYR A 92 9.70 17.88 -1.99
N TYR A 93 8.96 18.13 -0.92
CA TYR A 93 7.51 18.33 -0.96
C TYR A 93 7.07 19.75 -0.62
N GLY A 94 7.91 20.52 0.08
CA GLY A 94 7.61 21.89 0.50
C GLY A 94 8.05 22.97 -0.49
N GLU A 95 8.05 22.69 -1.80
CA GLU A 95 8.54 23.62 -2.84
C GLU A 95 9.92 24.21 -2.50
N SER A 96 10.87 23.36 -2.10
CA SER A 96 12.19 23.80 -1.61
C SER A 96 12.11 24.78 -0.43
N HIS A 97 11.40 24.40 0.64
CA HIS A 97 11.20 25.18 1.88
C HIS A 97 10.31 26.44 1.78
N LYS A 98 9.51 26.58 0.72
CA LYS A 98 8.59 27.71 0.55
C LYS A 98 7.12 27.39 0.82
N GLY A 99 6.80 26.11 0.97
CA GLY A 99 5.46 25.62 1.20
C GLY A 99 4.94 25.89 2.61
N VAL A 100 3.87 25.16 2.97
CA VAL A 100 3.20 25.21 4.27
C VAL A 100 3.00 23.77 4.75
N ALA A 101 3.04 23.53 6.06
CA ALA A 101 2.87 22.21 6.65
C ALA A 101 1.58 22.13 7.46
N LEU A 102 0.65 21.28 7.03
CA LEU A 102 -0.59 21.07 7.76
C LEU A 102 -0.42 19.94 8.78
N GLU A 103 -0.62 20.24 10.06
CA GLU A 103 -0.65 19.24 11.13
C GLU A 103 -2.09 18.74 11.30
N PHE A 104 -2.30 17.46 11.03
CA PHE A 104 -3.57 16.79 11.27
C PHE A 104 -3.53 15.97 12.55
N GLN A 105 -4.67 15.91 13.25
CA GLN A 105 -4.92 14.99 14.35
C GLN A 105 -6.06 14.05 14.01
N ALA A 106 -6.06 12.87 14.63
CA ALA A 106 -7.08 11.84 14.46
C ALA A 106 -7.88 11.68 15.77
N PRO A 107 -8.99 12.42 15.97
CA PRO A 107 -9.75 12.35 17.21
C PRO A 107 -10.41 10.97 17.34
N ILE A 108 -10.10 10.24 18.42
CA ILE A 108 -10.55 8.85 18.66
C ILE A 108 -12.09 8.72 18.63
N CYS A 109 -12.82 9.79 18.97
CA CYS A 109 -14.29 9.78 19.05
C CYS A 109 -14.99 10.14 17.73
N THR A 110 -14.25 10.28 16.63
CA THR A 110 -14.79 10.71 15.33
C THR A 110 -14.58 9.63 14.27
N GLN A 111 -15.43 9.59 13.23
CA GLN A 111 -15.21 8.77 12.03
C GLN A 111 -14.13 9.36 11.12
N SER A 112 -13.09 9.96 11.72
CA SER A 112 -11.99 10.63 11.04
C SER A 112 -11.24 9.66 10.14
N ARG A 113 -11.01 10.05 8.89
CA ARG A 113 -10.20 9.25 7.96
C ARG A 113 -8.73 9.17 8.40
N PHE A 114 -8.26 10.15 9.17
CA PHE A 114 -6.89 10.15 9.71
C PHE A 114 -6.66 9.05 10.75
N THR A 115 -7.72 8.46 11.32
CA THR A 115 -7.60 7.25 12.16
C THR A 115 -7.21 5.99 11.38
N GLN A 116 -7.31 6.02 10.05
CA GLN A 116 -7.00 4.91 9.16
C GLN A 116 -5.59 4.99 8.56
N ALA A 117 -4.76 5.93 9.05
CA ALA A 117 -3.39 6.10 8.58
C ALA A 117 -2.51 4.92 9.00
N TRP A 118 -1.84 4.32 8.02
CA TRP A 118 -0.89 3.24 8.21
C TRP A 118 0.53 3.78 8.27
N GLU A 119 1.30 3.35 9.27
CA GLU A 119 2.74 3.60 9.25
C GLU A 119 3.39 2.83 8.11
N VAL A 120 4.35 3.47 7.43
CA VAL A 120 5.14 2.82 6.38
C VAL A 120 6.24 1.97 7.00
N ASP A 121 6.34 0.72 6.57
CA ASP A 121 7.43 -0.19 6.87
C ASP A 121 8.65 0.13 6.00
N TYR A 122 9.84 0.13 6.60
CA TYR A 122 11.09 0.42 5.92
C TYR A 122 11.99 -0.82 5.94
N LEU A 123 12.28 -1.38 4.77
CA LEU A 123 13.01 -2.64 4.62
C LEU A 123 14.13 -2.51 3.58
N ASP A 124 15.30 -3.09 3.84
CA ASP A 124 16.41 -3.15 2.85
C ASP A 124 16.09 -4.08 1.68
N GLN A 125 15.14 -5.00 1.87
CA GLN A 125 14.74 -6.01 0.90
C GLN A 125 13.22 -5.98 0.70
N PRO A 126 12.73 -6.34 -0.50
CA PRO A 126 11.29 -6.44 -0.75
C PRO A 126 10.59 -7.32 0.30
N PRO A 127 9.40 -6.93 0.78
CA PRO A 127 8.69 -7.69 1.81
C PRO A 127 8.25 -9.06 1.27
N VAL A 128 8.23 -10.06 2.14
CA VAL A 128 7.59 -11.34 1.82
C VAL A 128 6.08 -11.15 1.94
N ILE A 129 5.43 -11.00 0.79
CA ILE A 129 4.02 -10.62 0.71
C ILE A 129 3.07 -11.79 1.00
N ALA A 130 3.48 -13.02 0.68
CA ALA A 130 2.68 -14.20 0.92
C ALA A 130 3.56 -15.42 1.20
N SER A 131 3.21 -16.16 2.24
CA SER A 131 3.75 -17.49 2.47
C SER A 131 3.00 -18.53 1.65
N LEU A 132 3.57 -19.72 1.55
CA LEU A 132 2.89 -20.89 0.96
C LEU A 132 1.54 -21.15 1.64
N ASN A 133 1.43 -20.95 2.95
CA ASN A 133 0.16 -21.13 3.68
C ASN A 133 -0.87 -20.08 3.28
N ASP A 134 -0.46 -18.84 3.01
CA ASP A 134 -1.37 -17.77 2.59
C ASP A 134 -1.90 -18.03 1.18
N ILE A 135 -1.04 -18.53 0.30
CA ILE A 135 -1.42 -18.92 -1.06
C ILE A 135 -2.39 -20.11 -1.02
N VAL A 136 -2.08 -21.14 -0.22
CA VAL A 136 -2.98 -22.27 -0.01
C VAL A 136 -4.32 -21.79 0.57
N GLY A 137 -4.30 -20.98 1.62
CA GLY A 137 -5.51 -20.42 2.23
C GLY A 137 -6.36 -19.62 1.24
N TRP A 138 -5.73 -18.80 0.40
CA TRP A 138 -6.41 -18.06 -0.67
C TRP A 138 -7.00 -18.99 -1.74
N LEU A 139 -6.24 -20.00 -2.18
CA LEU A 139 -6.71 -20.99 -3.15
C LEU A 139 -7.98 -21.72 -2.69
N PHE A 140 -8.11 -21.90 -1.38
CA PHE A 140 -9.27 -22.52 -0.73
C PHE A 140 -10.28 -21.49 -0.17
N GLN A 141 -10.11 -20.19 -0.47
CA GLN A 141 -10.99 -19.07 -0.05
C GLN A 141 -11.17 -18.94 1.47
N GLN A 142 -10.12 -19.21 2.24
CA GLN A 142 -10.16 -19.21 3.72
C GLN A 142 -9.51 -17.96 4.35
N LEU A 143 -8.92 -17.06 3.54
CA LEU A 143 -8.21 -15.86 3.99
C LEU A 143 -8.60 -14.65 3.13
N GLU A 144 -8.27 -13.45 3.60
CA GLU A 144 -8.37 -12.18 2.85
C GLU A 144 -7.83 -12.34 1.41
N PRO A 145 -8.45 -11.70 0.41
CA PRO A 145 -8.02 -11.82 -0.98
C PRO A 145 -6.55 -11.39 -1.09
N LEU A 146 -5.71 -12.33 -1.49
CA LEU A 146 -4.28 -12.18 -1.70
C LEU A 146 -3.92 -10.89 -2.50
N PRO A 147 -4.69 -10.49 -3.53
CA PRO A 147 -4.48 -9.20 -4.20
C PRO A 147 -4.48 -7.96 -3.29
N THR A 148 -5.39 -7.89 -2.31
CA THR A 148 -5.48 -6.76 -1.38
C THR A 148 -4.30 -6.74 -0.43
N GLN A 149 -3.86 -7.92 0.05
CA GLN A 149 -2.66 -8.03 0.88
C GLN A 149 -1.41 -7.57 0.12
N ILE A 150 -1.28 -7.99 -1.15
CA ILE A 150 -0.19 -7.56 -2.03
C ILE A 150 -0.21 -6.05 -2.26
N ALA A 151 -1.34 -5.51 -2.69
CA ALA A 151 -1.45 -4.07 -2.95
C ALA A 151 -1.14 -3.26 -1.69
N ARG A 152 -1.65 -3.69 -0.53
CA ARG A 152 -1.35 -3.06 0.75
C ARG A 152 0.15 -3.06 1.06
N ALA A 153 0.83 -4.21 0.95
CA ALA A 153 2.27 -4.28 1.19
C ALA A 153 3.05 -3.35 0.24
N MET A 154 2.63 -3.26 -1.02
CA MET A 154 3.21 -2.32 -2.00
C MET A 154 2.98 -0.86 -1.61
N PHE A 155 1.80 -0.54 -1.08
CA PHE A 155 1.47 0.81 -0.62
C PHE A 155 2.12 1.18 0.70
N THR A 156 2.48 0.24 1.57
CA THR A 156 2.97 0.56 2.92
C THR A 156 4.42 0.18 3.15
N THR A 157 5.19 -0.11 2.10
CA THR A 157 6.62 -0.45 2.24
C THR A 157 7.51 0.48 1.42
N LYS A 158 8.62 0.92 2.00
CA LYS A 158 9.70 1.65 1.33
C LYS A 158 11.07 1.04 1.63
N HIS A 159 12.05 1.39 0.81
CA HIS A 159 13.45 1.10 1.14
C HIS A 159 13.92 1.93 2.35
N THR A 160 14.81 1.39 3.16
CA THR A 160 15.38 2.02 4.37
C THR A 160 16.08 3.35 4.11
N ASP A 161 16.57 3.60 2.89
CA ASP A 161 17.12 4.92 2.50
C ASP A 161 16.13 6.07 2.74
N TRP A 162 14.82 5.76 2.72
CA TRP A 162 13.73 6.71 2.94
C TRP A 162 13.23 6.76 4.39
N LEU A 163 13.88 6.04 5.32
CA LEU A 163 13.47 5.97 6.74
C LEU A 163 13.34 7.35 7.41
N THR A 164 14.11 8.32 6.91
CA THR A 164 14.08 9.70 7.40
C THR A 164 12.73 10.40 7.17
N GLU A 165 11.87 9.91 6.28
CA GLU A 165 10.55 10.50 6.01
C GLU A 165 9.49 10.18 7.07
N LYS A 166 9.66 9.08 7.83
CA LYS A 166 8.72 8.61 8.87
C LYS A 166 7.25 8.73 8.44
N GLU A 167 6.95 8.13 7.30
CA GLU A 167 5.72 8.35 6.55
C GLU A 167 4.55 7.56 7.12
N TYR A 168 3.37 8.16 7.03
CA TYR A 168 2.07 7.53 7.22
C TYR A 168 1.27 7.63 5.93
N ARG A 169 0.47 6.62 5.61
CA ARG A 169 -0.34 6.58 4.41
C ARG A 169 -1.80 6.31 4.72
N ILE A 170 -2.68 7.14 4.19
CA ILE A 170 -4.11 6.84 4.11
C ILE A 170 -4.38 6.35 2.69
N ILE A 171 -4.90 5.15 2.58
CA ILE A 171 -5.20 4.51 1.29
C ILE A 171 -6.70 4.55 1.11
N THR A 172 -7.16 5.23 0.06
CA THR A 172 -8.58 5.30 -0.30
C THR A 172 -8.81 4.73 -1.69
N THR A 173 -10.06 4.45 -2.01
CA THR A 173 -10.46 4.09 -3.37
C THR A 173 -10.70 5.37 -4.16
N ARG A 174 -10.23 5.40 -5.40
CA ARG A 174 -10.46 6.44 -6.39
C ARG A 174 -11.97 6.70 -6.52
N GLU A 175 -12.37 7.94 -6.31
CA GLU A 175 -13.77 8.36 -6.47
C GLU A 175 -14.05 8.77 -7.92
N ASN A 176 -13.11 9.48 -8.56
CA ASN A 176 -13.22 9.90 -9.95
C ASN A 176 -12.19 9.22 -10.87
N ALA A 177 -12.66 8.35 -11.77
CA ALA A 177 -11.82 7.61 -12.72
C ALA A 177 -10.94 8.51 -13.60
N ASN A 178 -11.41 9.71 -13.95
CA ASN A 178 -10.79 10.60 -14.93
C ASN A 178 -9.91 11.69 -14.29
N SER A 179 -9.82 11.74 -12.97
CA SER A 179 -8.99 12.71 -12.26
C SER A 179 -7.67 12.07 -11.88
N ASP A 180 -6.57 12.81 -12.06
CA ASP A 180 -5.30 12.42 -11.47
C ASP A 180 -5.36 12.54 -9.95
N PHE A 181 -6.17 13.51 -9.48
CA PHE A 181 -6.61 13.98 -8.16
C PHE A 181 -7.83 13.37 -7.44
N ASP A 182 -7.83 13.17 -6.12
CA ASP A 182 -9.05 13.13 -5.30
C ASP A 182 -8.83 14.01 -4.06
N ASP A 183 -9.82 14.84 -3.74
CA ASP A 183 -9.80 15.67 -2.54
C ASP A 183 -10.20 14.83 -1.32
N LEU A 184 -9.41 14.90 -0.26
CA LEU A 184 -9.75 14.28 1.02
C LEU A 184 -10.28 15.36 1.97
N PRO A 185 -11.61 15.53 2.11
CA PRO A 185 -12.15 16.50 3.06
C PRO A 185 -11.78 16.11 4.49
N PHE A 186 -11.62 17.13 5.32
CA PHE A 186 -11.36 17.04 6.74
C PHE A 186 -12.26 18.00 7.52
N GLU A 187 -12.53 17.67 8.77
CA GLU A 187 -13.33 18.45 9.70
C GLU A 187 -12.47 19.50 10.43
N ASP A 188 -13.07 20.59 10.90
CA ASP A 188 -12.37 21.68 11.58
C ASP A 188 -11.52 21.22 12.78
N ASN A 189 -11.96 20.16 13.47
CA ASN A 189 -11.25 19.59 14.61
C ASN A 189 -10.14 18.60 14.23
N GLU A 190 -9.96 18.28 12.95
CA GLU A 190 -8.88 17.43 12.46
C GLU A 190 -7.64 18.26 12.10
N LEU A 191 -7.79 19.53 11.70
CA LEU A 191 -6.66 20.43 11.46
C LEU A 191 -6.20 21.07 12.78
N ARG A 192 -4.97 20.78 13.17
CA ARG A 192 -4.39 21.23 14.45
C ARG A 192 -3.49 22.46 14.29
N ALA A 193 -2.69 22.51 13.23
CA ALA A 193 -1.75 23.61 12.97
C ALA A 193 -1.43 23.75 11.46
N VAL A 194 -0.84 24.89 11.10
CA VAL A 194 -0.44 25.31 9.73
C VAL A 194 0.97 25.91 9.79
#